data_AF-C7RFF2-F1
#
_entry.id   AF-C7RFF2-F1
#
_cell.length_a   1.000
_cell.length_b   1.000
_cell.length_c   1.000
_cell.angle_alpha   90.00
_cell.angle_beta   90.00
_cell.angle_gamma   90.00
#
_symmetry.space_group_name_H-M   'P 1'
#
loop_
_entity.id
_entity.type
_entity.pdbx_description
1 polymer ?
#
loop_
_entity_poly.entity_id
_entity_poly.type
_entity_poly.pdbx_seq_one_letter_code
_entity_poly.pdbx_strand_id
1 'polypeptide(L)'
;MRSVVKLLAYILLAVLVPSLVMGAVSLLGASNIVVIISQFVIMLIMVFAFTKSFDYIRRYEKNTMDMMGRAKTVGELRKLREERLSYKSKAMITNEMLNREFSEEEAEKLKKYTNSTEDMKHYYSALISNSSGKRREELKIRRDNFKKKYGKKARVYPDFRENLKTCGKWLGLFFLLAIFFASIKSRVSGNPGFAMLIYIIQIIMLFTFMINAIIWLIRCVISFWDRKFI
;
A
#
# COMPACT_ATOMS: atom_id res chain seq x y z
N MET A 1 2.25 1.15 3.26
CA MET A 1 1.83 2.22 2.30
C MET A 1 0.56 1.97 1.51
N ARG A 2 0.04 0.74 1.44
CA ARG A 2 -1.35 0.53 0.94
C ARG A 2 -2.43 1.12 1.86
N SER A 3 -2.12 1.57 3.09
CA SER A 3 -3.16 2.07 4.01
C SER A 3 -3.71 3.45 3.65
N VAL A 4 -2.93 4.36 3.06
CA VAL A 4 -3.44 5.69 2.65
C VAL A 4 -4.30 5.59 1.40
N VAL A 5 -3.90 4.77 0.41
CA VAL A 5 -4.73 4.51 -0.78
C VAL A 5 -5.99 3.73 -0.42
N LYS A 6 -5.89 2.72 0.45
CA LYS A 6 -7.08 2.02 0.96
C LYS A 6 -7.98 2.96 1.75
N LEU A 7 -7.41 3.82 2.60
CA LEU A 7 -8.15 4.81 3.36
C LEU A 7 -8.82 5.83 2.43
N LEU A 8 -8.11 6.35 1.44
CA LEU A 8 -8.67 7.25 0.43
C LEU A 8 -9.76 6.54 -0.37
N ALA A 9 -9.55 5.29 -0.80
CA ALA A 9 -10.57 4.49 -1.47
C ALA A 9 -11.78 4.21 -0.57
N TYR A 10 -11.58 4.02 0.74
CA TYR A 10 -12.66 3.85 1.70
C TYR A 10 -13.40 5.17 1.95
N ILE A 11 -12.70 6.29 2.10
CA ILE A 11 -13.31 7.64 2.20
C ILE A 11 -14.10 7.93 0.93
N LEU A 12 -13.56 7.56 -0.22
CA LEU A 12 -14.16 7.76 -1.52
C LEU A 12 -15.40 6.88 -1.70
N LEU A 13 -15.36 5.60 -1.33
CA LEU A 13 -16.55 4.76 -1.26
C LEU A 13 -17.58 5.36 -0.29
N ALA A 14 -17.13 5.87 0.86
CA ALA A 14 -17.98 6.47 1.88
C ALA A 14 -18.69 7.75 1.42
N VAL A 15 -18.15 8.49 0.46
CA VAL A 15 -18.79 9.69 -0.10
C VAL A 15 -19.56 9.36 -1.38
N LEU A 16 -18.96 8.57 -2.27
CA LEU A 16 -19.47 8.30 -3.61
C LEU A 16 -20.71 7.40 -3.58
N VAL A 17 -20.72 6.35 -2.75
CA VAL A 17 -21.87 5.43 -2.67
C VAL A 17 -23.12 6.16 -2.17
N PRO A 18 -23.09 6.90 -1.04
CA PRO A 18 -24.20 7.76 -0.62
C PRO A 18 -24.67 8.74 -1.69
N SER A 19 -23.72 9.44 -2.33
CA SER A 19 -24.02 10.47 -3.35
C SER A 19 -24.69 9.88 -4.59
N LEU A 20 -24.22 8.73 -5.06
CA LEU A 20 -24.81 8.05 -6.22
C LEU A 20 -26.22 7.54 -5.94
N VAL A 21 -26.44 6.95 -4.76
CA VAL A 21 -27.78 6.46 -4.40
C VAL A 21 -28.73 7.63 -4.17
N MET A 22 -28.26 8.73 -3.57
CA MET A 22 -29.07 9.95 -3.46
C MET A 22 -29.48 10.47 -4.83
N GLY A 23 -28.55 10.58 -5.78
CA GLY A 23 -28.84 10.97 -7.16
C GLY A 23 -29.85 10.06 -7.82
N ALA A 24 -29.70 8.74 -7.68
CA ALA A 24 -30.62 7.76 -8.26
C ALA A 24 -32.03 7.82 -7.66
N VAL A 25 -32.13 7.88 -6.32
CA VAL A 25 -33.42 7.90 -5.60
C VAL A 25 -34.17 9.21 -5.86
N SER A 26 -33.47 10.34 -5.94
CA SER A 26 -34.06 11.63 -6.32
C SER A 26 -34.55 11.65 -7.77
N LEU A 27 -33.82 11.01 -8.70
CA LEU A 27 -34.26 10.89 -10.11
C LEU A 27 -35.52 10.03 -10.27
N LEU A 28 -35.76 9.09 -9.35
CA LEU A 28 -36.95 8.23 -9.33
C LEU A 28 -38.16 8.92 -8.67
N GLY A 29 -38.05 10.19 -8.28
CA GLY A 29 -39.15 10.95 -7.67
C GLY A 29 -39.53 10.50 -6.26
N ALA A 30 -38.63 9.81 -5.56
CA ALA A 30 -38.88 9.34 -4.21
C ALA A 30 -39.00 10.51 -3.22
N SER A 31 -39.79 10.33 -2.17
CA SER A 31 -39.96 11.34 -1.13
C SER A 31 -38.69 11.53 -0.30
N ASN A 32 -38.53 12.72 0.30
CA ASN A 32 -37.39 13.04 1.16
C ASN A 32 -37.20 12.04 2.31
N ILE A 33 -38.30 11.49 2.83
CA ILE A 33 -38.27 10.47 3.89
C ILE A 33 -37.59 9.18 3.38
N VAL A 34 -37.92 8.75 2.15
CA VAL A 34 -37.30 7.57 1.53
C VAL A 34 -35.82 7.79 1.27
N VAL A 35 -35.42 9.00 0.85
CA VAL A 35 -34.00 9.36 0.69
C VAL A 35 -33.25 9.24 2.01
N ILE A 36 -33.78 9.81 3.09
CA ILE A 36 -33.14 9.78 4.42
C ILE A 36 -32.99 8.34 4.92
N ILE A 37 -34.05 7.52 4.83
CA ILE A 37 -34.01 6.11 5.24
C ILE A 37 -32.96 5.34 4.44
N SER A 38 -32.89 5.56 3.11
CA SER A 38 -31.91 4.92 2.24
C SER A 38 -30.47 5.26 2.66
N GLN A 39 -30.20 6.50 3.06
CA GLN A 39 -28.87 6.90 3.52
C GLN A 39 -28.45 6.21 4.81
N PHE A 40 -29.36 6.06 5.78
CA PHE A 40 -29.06 5.29 7.00
C PHE A 40 -28.72 3.83 6.72
N VAL A 41 -29.47 3.19 5.81
CA VAL A 41 -29.21 1.80 5.40
C VAL A 41 -27.85 1.67 4.71
N ILE A 42 -27.51 2.59 3.80
CA ILE A 42 -26.20 2.60 3.12
C ILE A 42 -25.06 2.79 4.11
N MET A 43 -25.19 3.74 5.04
CA MET A 43 -24.19 3.95 6.08
C MET A 43 -23.96 2.67 6.90
N LEU A 44 -25.04 1.97 7.29
CA LEU A 44 -24.94 0.73 8.04
C LEU A 44 -24.25 -0.39 7.24
N ILE A 45 -24.58 -0.55 5.96
CA ILE A 45 -23.90 -1.49 5.06
C ILE A 45 -22.41 -1.15 4.93
N MET A 46 -22.07 0.13 4.78
CA MET A 46 -20.67 0.56 4.66
C MET A 46 -19.88 0.32 5.95
N VAL A 47 -20.44 0.62 7.11
CA VAL A 47 -19.80 0.34 8.40
C VAL A 47 -19.54 -1.16 8.57
N PHE A 48 -20.52 -1.99 8.19
CA PHE A 48 -20.36 -3.45 8.23
C PHE A 48 -19.25 -3.92 7.25
N ALA A 49 -19.28 -3.43 6.01
CA ALA A 49 -18.28 -3.77 4.99
C ALA A 49 -16.86 -3.36 5.42
N PHE A 50 -16.69 -2.15 5.96
CA PHE A 50 -15.40 -1.69 6.47
C PHE A 50 -14.93 -2.54 7.64
N THR A 51 -15.78 -2.81 8.63
CA THR A 51 -15.45 -3.67 9.77
C THR A 51 -14.97 -5.04 9.31
N LYS A 52 -15.73 -5.71 8.43
CA LYS A 52 -15.35 -7.02 7.88
C LYS A 52 -14.04 -6.97 7.12
N SER A 53 -13.78 -5.89 6.37
CA SER A 53 -12.54 -5.73 5.64
C SER A 53 -11.31 -5.57 6.56
N PHE A 54 -11.44 -4.85 7.67
CA PHE A 54 -10.38 -4.73 8.67
C PHE A 54 -10.12 -6.06 9.39
N ASP A 55 -11.18 -6.77 9.76
CA ASP A 55 -11.07 -8.11 10.36
C ASP A 55 -10.41 -9.11 9.42
N TYR A 56 -10.72 -9.03 8.12
CA TYR A 56 -10.07 -9.86 7.12
C TYR A 56 -8.56 -9.57 7.05
N ILE A 57 -8.15 -8.29 7.07
CA ILE A 57 -6.72 -7.93 7.07
C ILE A 57 -6.01 -8.48 8.32
N ARG A 58 -6.60 -8.33 9.50
CA ARG A 58 -6.01 -8.86 10.75
C ARG A 58 -5.88 -10.38 10.72
N ARG A 59 -6.93 -11.08 10.27
CA ARG A 59 -6.91 -12.54 10.12
C ARG A 59 -5.89 -13.00 9.07
N TYR A 60 -5.75 -12.26 7.97
CA TYR A 60 -4.74 -12.56 6.95
C TYR A 60 -3.31 -12.50 7.51
N GLU A 61 -3.01 -11.47 8.31
CA GLU A 61 -1.72 -11.33 8.97
C GLU A 61 -1.49 -12.46 9.99
N LYS A 62 -2.48 -12.76 10.84
CA LYS A 62 -2.40 -13.87 11.81
C LYS A 62 -2.18 -15.22 11.13
N ASN A 63 -2.97 -15.53 10.10
CA ASN A 63 -2.82 -16.76 9.33
C ASN A 63 -1.44 -16.86 8.65
N THR A 64 -0.83 -15.73 8.28
CA THR A 64 0.54 -15.73 7.77
C THR A 64 1.52 -16.19 8.84
N MET A 65 1.41 -15.65 10.06
CA MET A 65 2.26 -16.04 11.20
C MET A 65 2.09 -17.52 11.55
N ASP A 66 0.85 -18.00 11.60
CA ASP A 66 0.56 -19.40 11.92
C ASP A 66 1.15 -20.36 10.87
N MET A 67 1.06 -20.01 9.57
CA MET A 67 1.66 -20.82 8.50
C MET A 67 3.19 -20.77 8.51
N MET A 68 3.79 -19.64 8.85
CA MET A 68 5.24 -19.53 9.03
C MET A 68 5.73 -20.43 10.17
N GLY A 69 5.01 -20.47 11.30
CA GLY A 69 5.35 -21.33 12.43
C GLY A 69 5.29 -22.83 12.10
N ARG A 70 4.48 -23.21 11.10
CA ARG A 70 4.36 -24.61 10.63
C ARG A 70 5.38 -24.98 9.56
N ALA A 71 5.94 -24.00 8.85
CA ALA A 71 6.96 -24.25 7.84
C ALA A 71 8.22 -24.79 8.53
N LYS A 72 8.76 -25.90 8.06
CA LYS A 72 9.95 -26.56 8.59
C LYS A 72 11.22 -26.11 7.87
N THR A 73 11.12 -25.75 6.58
CA THR A 73 12.28 -25.42 5.74
C THR A 73 12.23 -24.00 5.19
N VAL A 74 13.40 -23.45 4.84
CA VAL A 74 13.51 -22.16 4.14
C VAL A 74 12.84 -22.21 2.77
N GLY A 75 12.85 -23.37 2.09
CA GLY A 75 12.15 -23.57 0.83
C GLY A 75 10.63 -23.42 0.95
N GLU A 76 10.02 -23.96 2.01
CA GLU A 76 8.60 -23.77 2.31
C GLU A 76 8.27 -22.30 2.60
N LEU A 77 9.12 -21.61 3.38
CA LEU A 77 8.96 -20.18 3.62
C LEU A 77 9.05 -19.38 2.32
N ARG A 78 9.97 -19.73 1.41
CA ARG A 78 10.09 -19.07 0.11
C ARG A 78 8.82 -19.23 -0.74
N LYS A 79 8.22 -20.43 -0.77
CA LYS A 79 6.93 -20.66 -1.45
C LYS A 79 5.82 -19.84 -0.82
N LEU A 80 5.70 -19.89 0.52
CA LEU A 80 4.71 -19.11 1.27
C LEU A 80 4.82 -17.61 0.96
N ARG A 81 6.05 -17.07 0.87
CA ARG A 81 6.28 -15.67 0.54
C ARG A 81 5.68 -15.30 -0.82
N GLU A 82 5.83 -16.14 -1.82
CA GLU A 82 5.30 -15.84 -3.16
C GLU A 82 3.77 -15.91 -3.21
N GLU A 83 3.16 -16.80 -2.44
CA GLU A 83 1.70 -16.88 -2.28
C GLU A 83 1.10 -15.65 -1.55
N ARG A 84 1.88 -15.00 -0.68
CA ARG A 84 1.40 -13.82 0.05
C ARG A 84 1.34 -12.58 -0.83
N LEU A 85 0.24 -11.84 -0.71
CA LEU A 85 -0.04 -10.62 -1.47
C LEU A 85 0.52 -9.35 -0.81
N SER A 86 0.73 -9.41 0.50
CA SER A 86 1.07 -8.24 1.31
C SER A 86 2.59 -8.13 1.49
N TYR A 87 3.14 -6.94 1.24
CA TYR A 87 4.56 -6.65 1.45
C TYR A 87 4.98 -6.88 2.91
N LYS A 88 4.10 -6.58 3.87
CA LYS A 88 4.33 -6.82 5.31
C LYS A 88 4.48 -8.32 5.59
N SER A 89 3.60 -9.15 5.04
CA SER A 89 3.69 -10.61 5.12
C SER A 89 4.97 -11.11 4.45
N LYS A 90 5.33 -10.58 3.28
CA LYS A 90 6.57 -10.95 2.59
C LYS A 90 7.81 -10.59 3.40
N ALA A 91 7.86 -9.38 3.99
CA ALA A 91 8.95 -8.96 4.86
C ALA A 91 9.06 -9.84 6.11
N MET A 92 7.94 -10.16 6.75
CA MET A 92 7.91 -11.03 7.92
C MET A 92 8.45 -12.43 7.61
N ILE A 93 8.04 -13.01 6.49
CA ILE A 93 8.55 -14.31 6.04
C ILE A 93 10.04 -14.22 5.73
N THR A 94 10.50 -13.16 5.06
CA THR A 94 11.93 -12.97 4.78
C THR A 94 12.76 -12.81 6.05
N ASN A 95 12.28 -12.09 7.08
CA ASN A 95 12.96 -12.03 8.38
C ASN A 95 13.12 -13.41 9.00
N GLU A 96 12.06 -14.22 8.96
CA GLU A 96 12.08 -15.58 9.49
C GLU A 96 13.04 -16.49 8.69
N MET A 97 13.10 -16.34 7.37
CA MET A 97 14.09 -17.02 6.55
C MET A 97 15.51 -16.66 7.00
N LEU A 98 15.81 -15.36 7.18
CA LEU A 98 17.12 -14.86 7.62
C LEU A 98 17.50 -15.32 9.04
N ASN A 99 16.52 -15.53 9.92
CA ASN A 99 16.74 -16.10 11.25
C ASN A 99 17.19 -17.56 11.20
N ARG A 100 16.64 -18.33 10.25
CA ARG A 100 16.94 -19.76 10.12
C ARG A 100 18.22 -20.00 9.33
N GLU A 101 18.38 -19.28 8.22
CA GLU A 101 19.51 -19.42 7.32
C GLU A 101 19.82 -18.05 6.72
N PHE A 102 20.99 -17.51 7.06
CA PHE A 102 21.41 -16.24 6.52
C PHE A 102 21.75 -16.37 5.03
N SER A 103 21.25 -15.42 4.25
CA SER A 103 21.60 -15.24 2.85
C SER A 103 21.62 -13.75 2.52
N GLU A 104 22.71 -13.27 1.89
CA GLU A 104 22.80 -11.89 1.43
C GLU A 104 21.69 -11.55 0.43
N GLU A 105 21.33 -12.49 -0.43
CA GLU A 105 20.25 -12.31 -1.41
C GLU A 105 18.89 -12.11 -0.72
N GLU A 106 18.61 -12.86 0.34
CA GLU A 106 17.39 -12.72 1.11
C GLU A 106 17.38 -11.42 1.94
N ALA A 107 18.55 -10.97 2.42
CA ALA A 107 18.69 -9.68 3.09
C ALA A 107 18.42 -8.51 2.13
N GLU A 108 18.88 -8.59 0.88
CA GLU A 108 18.55 -7.61 -0.15
C GLU A 108 17.05 -7.60 -0.49
N LYS A 109 16.41 -8.78 -0.56
CA LYS A 109 14.96 -8.87 -0.75
C LYS A 109 14.17 -8.27 0.42
N LEU A 110 14.69 -8.32 1.65
CA LEU A 110 14.03 -7.69 2.79
C LEU A 110 13.86 -6.18 2.58
N LYS A 111 14.88 -5.49 2.05
CA LYS A 111 14.79 -4.05 1.72
C LYS A 111 13.68 -3.76 0.71
N LYS A 112 13.46 -4.65 -0.25
CA LYS A 112 12.35 -4.51 -1.20
C LYS A 112 10.98 -4.60 -0.51
N TYR A 113 10.84 -5.48 0.48
CA TYR A 113 9.55 -5.74 1.11
C TYR A 113 9.23 -4.82 2.28
N THR A 114 10.24 -4.39 3.02
CA THR A 114 10.03 -3.66 4.25
C THR A 114 9.79 -2.17 4.05
N ASN A 115 9.03 -1.62 4.98
CA ASN A 115 8.99 -0.20 5.24
C ASN A 115 9.09 0.12 6.74
N SER A 116 9.58 -0.84 7.54
CA SER A 116 9.66 -0.80 9.00
C SER A 116 11.09 -0.60 9.46
N THR A 117 11.28 0.21 10.49
CA THR A 117 12.59 0.36 11.14
C THR A 117 13.02 -0.91 11.85
N GLU A 118 12.10 -1.71 12.41
CA GLU A 118 12.42 -2.97 13.08
C GLU A 118 12.99 -4.01 12.13
N ASP A 119 12.39 -4.17 10.94
CA ASP A 119 12.92 -5.07 9.91
C ASP A 119 14.32 -4.62 9.47
N MET A 120 14.58 -3.31 9.38
CA MET A 120 15.92 -2.81 9.06
C MET A 120 16.93 -3.02 10.19
N LYS A 121 16.51 -3.03 11.45
CA LYS A 121 17.39 -3.44 12.56
C LYS A 121 17.76 -4.91 12.43
N HIS A 122 16.77 -5.76 12.10
CA HIS A 122 16.99 -7.18 11.84
C HIS A 122 17.96 -7.40 10.67
N TYR A 123 17.74 -6.71 9.55
CA TYR A 123 18.64 -6.67 8.39
C TYR A 123 20.09 -6.38 8.78
N TYR A 124 20.35 -5.26 9.48
CA TYR A 124 21.71 -4.92 9.88
C TYR A 124 22.30 -5.92 10.88
N SER A 125 21.49 -6.43 11.81
CA SER A 125 21.93 -7.45 12.76
C SER A 125 22.40 -8.71 12.05
N ALA A 126 21.59 -9.22 11.10
CA ALA A 126 21.90 -10.41 10.32
C ALA A 126 23.16 -10.23 9.45
N LEU A 127 23.33 -9.07 8.82
CA LEU A 127 24.54 -8.78 8.05
C LEU A 127 25.80 -8.71 8.93
N ILE A 128 25.71 -8.06 10.10
CA ILE A 128 26.85 -7.88 11.01
C ILE A 128 27.26 -9.20 11.64
N SER A 129 26.31 -10.06 12.01
CA SER A 129 26.60 -11.37 12.61
C SER A 129 27.29 -12.32 11.63
N ASN A 130 27.02 -12.15 10.33
CA ASN A 130 27.53 -13.01 9.26
C ASN A 130 28.66 -12.34 8.44
N SER A 131 29.22 -11.23 8.92
CA SER A 131 30.36 -10.54 8.30
C SER A 131 31.55 -10.48 9.26
N SER A 132 32.77 -10.38 8.72
CA SER A 132 34.01 -10.25 9.49
C SER A 132 34.88 -9.09 8.97
N GLY A 133 35.89 -8.72 9.77
CA GLY A 133 36.89 -7.71 9.43
C GLY A 133 36.30 -6.35 9.04
N LYS A 134 36.90 -5.72 8.01
CA LYS A 134 36.53 -4.38 7.53
C LYS A 134 35.06 -4.26 7.15
N ARG A 135 34.50 -5.29 6.50
CA ARG A 135 33.08 -5.31 6.08
C ARG A 135 32.13 -5.21 7.28
N ARG A 136 32.44 -5.91 8.38
CA ARG A 136 31.64 -5.85 9.60
C ARG A 136 31.64 -4.46 10.21
N GLU A 137 32.78 -3.78 10.24
CA GLU A 137 32.89 -2.41 10.76
C GLU A 137 32.14 -1.40 9.88
N GLU A 138 32.24 -1.52 8.56
CA GLU A 138 31.45 -0.70 7.63
C GLU A 138 29.94 -0.86 7.85
N LEU A 139 29.46 -2.10 8.08
CA LEU A 139 28.06 -2.40 8.37
C LEU A 139 27.61 -1.81 9.72
N LYS A 140 28.45 -1.84 10.76
CA LYS A 140 28.17 -1.19 12.05
C LYS A 140 28.01 0.33 11.89
N ILE A 141 28.93 0.97 11.15
CA ILE A 141 28.86 2.40 10.86
C ILE A 141 27.55 2.75 10.12
N ARG A 142 27.18 1.96 9.10
CA ARG A 142 25.90 2.15 8.38
C ARG A 142 24.69 1.98 9.29
N ARG A 143 24.66 0.94 10.13
CA ARG A 143 23.60 0.72 11.13
C ARG A 143 23.47 1.90 12.08
N ASP A 144 24.58 2.45 12.56
CA ASP A 144 24.56 3.55 13.53
C ASP A 144 24.08 4.86 12.87
N ASN A 145 24.50 5.12 11.63
CA ASN A 145 23.98 6.22 10.82
C ASN A 145 22.48 6.07 10.54
N PHE A 146 22.03 4.86 10.21
CA PHE A 146 20.61 4.53 10.07
C PHE A 146 19.86 4.81 11.37
N LYS A 147 20.36 4.33 12.52
CA LYS A 147 19.74 4.53 13.83
C LYS A 147 19.66 6.01 14.21
N LYS A 148 20.68 6.83 13.92
CA LYS A 148 20.65 8.28 14.15
C LYS A 148 19.53 8.96 13.37
N LYS A 149 19.34 8.59 12.10
CA LYS A 149 18.35 9.22 11.21
C LYS A 149 16.93 8.69 11.38
N TYR A 150 16.80 7.39 11.63
CA TYR A 150 15.54 6.65 11.58
C TYR A 150 15.11 6.03 12.91
N GLY A 151 15.94 6.06 13.96
CA GLY A 151 15.67 5.35 15.21
C GLY A 151 14.36 5.75 15.91
N LYS A 152 13.84 6.96 15.65
CA LYS A 152 12.53 7.43 16.16
C LYS A 152 11.40 7.38 15.12
N LYS A 153 11.68 6.99 13.88
CA LYS A 153 10.70 6.96 12.79
C LYS A 153 10.04 5.58 12.75
N ALA A 154 8.73 5.57 12.51
CA ALA A 154 7.99 4.31 12.33
C ALA A 154 8.17 3.72 10.92
N ARG A 155 8.63 4.51 9.95
CA ARG A 155 8.71 4.09 8.54
C ARG A 155 10.01 4.49 7.86
N VAL A 156 10.46 3.63 6.97
CA VAL A 156 11.64 3.78 6.11
C VAL A 156 11.34 3.31 4.68
N TYR A 157 12.10 3.80 3.70
CA TYR A 157 11.92 3.46 2.28
C TYR A 157 13.26 3.03 1.68
N PRO A 158 13.70 1.80 1.96
CA PRO A 158 15.09 1.41 1.70
C PRO A 158 15.39 1.09 0.23
N ASP A 159 14.40 0.64 -0.54
CA ASP A 159 14.60 0.28 -1.95
C ASP A 159 14.22 1.42 -2.91
N PHE A 160 15.23 2.20 -3.34
CA PHE A 160 15.03 3.26 -4.34
C PHE A 160 14.53 2.71 -5.69
N ARG A 161 15.09 1.59 -6.17
CA ARG A 161 14.81 1.08 -7.52
C ARG A 161 13.36 0.63 -7.64
N GLU A 162 12.86 -0.09 -6.63
CA GLU A 162 11.46 -0.52 -6.59
C GLU A 162 10.52 0.67 -6.36
N ASN A 163 10.90 1.65 -5.53
CA ASN A 163 10.13 2.88 -5.37
C ASN A 163 9.99 3.64 -6.69
N LEU A 164 11.09 3.79 -7.45
CA LEU A 164 11.09 4.46 -8.75
C LEU A 164 10.23 3.71 -9.76
N LYS A 165 10.41 2.38 -9.87
CA LYS A 165 9.60 1.53 -10.76
C LYS A 165 8.10 1.66 -10.44
N THR A 166 7.75 1.64 -9.16
CA THR A 166 6.35 1.72 -8.74
C THR A 166 5.79 3.13 -8.93
N CYS A 167 6.60 4.17 -8.67
CA CYS A 167 6.26 5.55 -8.97
C CYS A 167 5.91 5.73 -10.45
N GLY A 168 6.77 5.26 -11.35
CA GLY A 168 6.53 5.31 -12.80
C GLY A 168 5.26 4.59 -13.23
N LYS A 169 4.97 3.41 -12.64
CA LYS A 169 3.70 2.69 -12.90
C LYS A 169 2.46 3.50 -12.52
N TRP A 170 2.47 4.16 -11.36
CA TRP A 170 1.32 4.94 -10.90
C TRP A 170 1.14 6.24 -11.67
N LEU A 171 2.25 6.91 -12.04
CA LEU A 171 2.20 8.06 -12.94
C LEU A 171 1.65 7.67 -14.32
N GLY A 172 2.16 6.59 -14.91
CA GLY A 172 1.64 6.09 -16.18
C GLY A 172 0.16 5.76 -16.13
N LEU A 173 -0.29 5.07 -15.07
CA LEU A 173 -1.70 4.71 -14.89
C LEU A 173 -2.59 5.94 -14.68
N PHE A 174 -2.11 6.96 -13.98
CA PHE A 174 -2.81 8.25 -13.84
C PHE A 174 -3.02 8.93 -15.20
N PHE A 175 -1.96 9.03 -16.03
CA PHE A 175 -2.08 9.66 -17.35
C PHE A 175 -2.96 8.85 -18.30
N LEU A 176 -2.89 7.51 -18.27
CA LEU A 176 -3.78 6.65 -19.04
C LEU A 176 -5.25 6.87 -18.65
N LEU A 177 -5.55 6.98 -17.36
CA LEU A 177 -6.90 7.31 -16.88
C LEU A 177 -7.34 8.70 -17.31
N ALA A 178 -6.44 9.69 -17.26
CA ALA A 178 -6.76 11.05 -17.69
C ALA A 178 -7.12 11.12 -19.18
N ILE A 179 -6.35 10.43 -20.03
CA ILE A 179 -6.62 10.32 -21.48
C ILE A 179 -7.94 9.58 -21.72
N PHE A 180 -8.19 8.49 -20.98
CA PHE A 180 -9.44 7.74 -21.06
C PHE A 180 -10.67 8.62 -20.78
N PHE A 181 -10.65 9.38 -19.68
CA PHE A 181 -11.76 10.27 -19.34
C PHE A 181 -11.90 11.44 -20.32
N ALA A 182 -10.80 12.00 -20.82
CA ALA A 182 -10.84 13.03 -21.86
C ALA A 182 -11.53 12.51 -23.14
N SER A 183 -11.28 11.24 -23.50
CA SER A 183 -11.88 10.58 -24.68
C SER A 183 -13.37 10.23 -24.50
N ILE A 184 -13.81 9.97 -23.27
CA ILE A 184 -15.23 9.75 -22.96
C ILE A 184 -16.00 11.08 -23.01
N LYS A 185 -15.42 12.16 -22.47
CA LYS A 185 -16.05 13.47 -22.42
C LYS A 185 -16.47 13.99 -23.80
N SER A 186 -15.70 13.69 -24.85
CA SER A 186 -16.03 14.08 -26.24
C SER A 186 -17.22 13.31 -26.85
N ARG A 187 -17.68 12.22 -26.23
CA ARG A 187 -18.76 11.35 -26.74
C ARG A 187 -20.09 11.43 -25.98
N VAL A 188 -20.12 12.07 -24.81
CA VAL A 188 -21.26 12.03 -23.87
C VAL A 188 -22.05 13.36 -23.85
N SER A 189 -21.87 14.23 -24.84
CA SER A 189 -22.46 15.58 -24.90
C SER A 189 -24.00 15.63 -24.97
N GLY A 190 -24.69 14.50 -25.15
CA GLY A 190 -26.15 14.45 -25.34
C GLY A 190 -27.01 14.32 -24.07
N ASN A 191 -26.43 14.04 -22.89
CA ASN A 191 -27.20 13.91 -21.64
C ASN A 191 -26.48 14.62 -20.47
N PRO A 192 -26.97 15.78 -20.00
CA PRO A 192 -26.32 16.57 -18.95
C PRO A 192 -26.14 15.82 -17.62
N GLY A 193 -27.13 15.02 -17.20
CA GLY A 193 -27.07 14.27 -15.94
C GLY A 193 -26.04 13.14 -16.00
N PHE A 194 -26.01 12.40 -17.11
CA PHE A 194 -25.03 11.34 -17.32
C PHE A 194 -23.60 11.91 -17.47
N ALA A 195 -23.45 13.05 -18.17
CA ALA A 195 -22.18 13.76 -18.27
C ALA A 195 -21.66 14.23 -16.89
N MET A 196 -22.54 14.74 -16.03
CA MET A 196 -22.20 15.16 -14.67
C MET A 196 -21.73 13.97 -13.80
N LEU A 197 -22.40 12.82 -13.91
CA LEU A 197 -22.02 11.61 -13.19
C LEU A 197 -20.63 11.11 -13.61
N ILE A 198 -20.34 11.08 -14.92
CA ILE A 198 -19.01 10.71 -15.44
C ILE A 198 -17.94 11.71 -14.94
N TYR A 199 -18.26 13.00 -14.90
CA TYR A 199 -17.32 14.02 -14.43
C TYR A 199 -16.97 13.87 -12.95
N ILE A 200 -17.95 13.56 -12.10
CA ILE A 200 -17.73 13.28 -10.67
C ILE A 200 -16.83 12.04 -10.51
N ILE A 201 -17.14 10.96 -11.23
CA ILE A 201 -16.33 9.74 -11.24
C ILE A 201 -14.89 10.03 -11.70
N GLN A 202 -14.73 10.84 -12.75
CA GLN A 202 -13.43 11.26 -13.28
C GLN A 202 -12.60 11.98 -12.21
N ILE A 203 -13.14 13.04 -11.61
CA ILE A 203 -12.43 13.84 -10.59
C ILE A 203 -11.94 12.91 -9.48
N ILE A 204 -12.84 12.06 -9.01
CA ILE A 204 -12.61 11.20 -7.87
C ILE A 204 -11.54 10.14 -8.14
N MET A 205 -11.61 9.48 -9.31
CA MET A 205 -10.58 8.54 -9.72
C MET A 205 -9.23 9.26 -9.89
N LEU A 206 -9.17 10.33 -10.70
CA LEU A 206 -7.93 11.05 -10.96
C LEU A 206 -7.29 11.57 -9.68
N PHE A 207 -8.08 12.11 -8.74
CA PHE A 207 -7.60 12.57 -7.45
C PHE A 207 -6.94 11.43 -6.64
N THR A 208 -7.56 10.25 -6.61
CA THR A 208 -7.03 9.07 -5.90
C THR A 208 -5.71 8.60 -6.49
N PHE A 209 -5.63 8.51 -7.82
CA PHE A 209 -4.43 8.10 -8.53
C PHE A 209 -3.31 9.15 -8.38
N MET A 210 -3.66 10.44 -8.41
CA MET A 210 -2.74 11.55 -8.20
C MET A 210 -2.12 11.51 -6.80
N ILE A 211 -2.93 11.41 -5.74
CA ILE A 211 -2.39 11.33 -4.37
C ILE A 211 -1.46 10.12 -4.24
N ASN A 212 -1.85 8.97 -4.81
CA ASN A 212 -1.01 7.79 -4.76
C ASN A 212 0.33 8.02 -5.48
N ALA A 213 0.32 8.61 -6.67
CA ALA A 213 1.53 8.98 -7.39
C ALA A 213 2.42 9.94 -6.59
N ILE A 214 1.84 10.98 -5.96
CA ILE A 214 2.57 11.91 -5.08
C ILE A 214 3.23 11.18 -3.92
N ILE A 215 2.53 10.26 -3.25
CA ILE A 215 3.09 9.47 -2.15
C ILE A 215 4.30 8.66 -2.64
N TRP A 216 4.19 8.00 -3.80
CA TRP A 216 5.31 7.23 -4.36
C TRP A 216 6.47 8.11 -4.82
N LEU A 217 6.21 9.31 -5.33
CA LEU A 217 7.23 10.32 -5.61
C LEU A 217 7.98 10.71 -4.33
N ILE A 218 7.27 11.04 -3.26
CA ILE A 218 7.87 11.40 -1.96
C ILE A 218 8.77 10.25 -1.46
N ARG A 219 8.29 9.00 -1.50
CA ARG A 219 9.11 7.84 -1.13
C ARG A 219 10.36 7.71 -1.99
N CYS A 220 10.22 7.88 -3.29
CA CYS A 220 11.31 7.78 -4.25
C CYS A 220 12.37 8.83 -3.93
N VAL A 221 11.97 10.08 -3.72
CA VAL A 221 12.86 11.18 -3.33
C VAL A 221 13.54 10.90 -1.99
N ILE A 222 12.80 10.50 -0.95
CA ILE A 222 13.39 10.14 0.35
C ILE A 222 14.41 9.02 0.18
N SER A 223 14.05 7.95 -0.52
CA SER A 223 14.95 6.81 -0.75
C SER A 223 16.17 7.17 -1.60
N PHE A 224 16.08 8.18 -2.48
CA PHE A 224 17.18 8.69 -3.28
C PHE A 224 18.24 9.38 -2.39
N TRP A 225 17.79 10.30 -1.54
CA TRP A 225 18.67 11.03 -0.64
C TRP A 225 19.24 10.14 0.47
N ASP A 226 18.52 9.07 0.80
CA ASP A 226 18.83 8.25 1.96
C ASP A 226 19.68 7.02 1.62
N ARG A 227 20.07 6.81 0.36
CA ARG A 227 20.92 5.68 -0.08
C ARG A 227 22.26 5.58 0.66
N LYS A 228 22.77 6.68 1.20
CA LYS A 228 24.02 6.68 1.98
C LYS A 228 23.84 6.10 3.40
N PHE A 229 22.60 6.03 3.87
CA PHE A 229 22.22 5.57 5.21
C PHE A 229 21.60 4.16 5.20
N ILE A 230 21.35 3.59 4.02
CA ILE A 230 20.63 2.34 3.79
C ILE A 230 21.52 1.42 2.95
#